data_AF-W4QJW5-F1
#
_entry.id   AF-W4QJW5-F1
#
_cell.length_a   1.000
_cell.length_b   1.000
_cell.length_c   1.000
_cell.angle_alpha   90.00
_cell.angle_beta   90.00
_cell.angle_gamma   90.00
#
_symmetry.space_group_name_H-M   'P 1'
#
loop_
_entity.id
_entity.type
_entity.pdbx_description
1 polymer ?
#
loop_
_entity_poly.entity_id
_entity_poly.type
_entity_poly.pdbx_seq_one_letter_code
_entity_poly.pdbx_strand_id
1 'polypeptide(L)'
;MKGHKKTNEKGVHYRSYRCINRYEKKCDMPMISEKILEKVFVQFFEEIKIQNTATPKKKKKEVYRVKELTNELERIKNRRKKWQYAWANELMTDAEYMSRINEENQMEDEITLEINQLTASSSNSLDSDKINIISTYIQDNWEEMSTIEKKTFIQNTVDRIVIEKVEAKKLIDRVEIKELKFR
;
A
#
# COMPACT_ATOMS: atom_id res chain seq x y z
N MET A 1 -8.08 -10.79 -18.17
CA MET A 1 -9.15 -10.38 -19.11
C MET A 1 -8.61 -10.39 -20.53
N LYS A 2 -9.45 -10.50 -21.56
CA LYS A 2 -9.06 -10.39 -22.97
C LYS A 2 -9.52 -9.05 -23.55
N GLY A 3 -8.62 -8.36 -24.25
CA GLY A 3 -8.92 -7.11 -24.97
C GLY A 3 -9.58 -7.37 -26.32
N HIS A 4 -10.53 -6.53 -26.69
CA HIS A 4 -11.26 -6.55 -27.95
C HIS A 4 -11.25 -5.17 -28.60
N LYS A 5 -10.96 -5.12 -29.90
CA LYS A 5 -11.03 -3.91 -30.73
C LYS A 5 -12.18 -4.05 -31.73
N LYS A 6 -13.06 -3.06 -31.81
CA LYS A 6 -14.11 -2.94 -32.82
C LYS A 6 -13.94 -1.62 -33.57
N THR A 7 -14.17 -1.64 -34.89
CA THR A 7 -14.18 -0.43 -35.71
C THR A 7 -15.61 -0.17 -36.17
N ASN A 8 -16.08 1.08 -36.10
CA ASN A 8 -17.38 1.44 -36.69
C ASN A 8 -17.23 1.80 -38.17
N GLU A 9 -18.36 2.01 -38.83
CA GLU A 9 -18.43 2.40 -40.25
C GLU A 9 -17.73 3.74 -40.55
N LYS A 10 -17.57 4.60 -39.54
CA LYS A 10 -16.86 5.88 -39.62
C LYS A 10 -15.35 5.76 -39.36
N GLY A 11 -14.81 4.55 -39.25
CA GLY A 11 -13.38 4.28 -38.99
C GLY A 11 -12.94 4.48 -37.53
N VAL A 12 -13.85 4.80 -36.61
CA VAL A 12 -13.55 5.00 -35.19
C VAL A 12 -13.35 3.66 -34.49
N HIS A 13 -12.24 3.54 -33.76
CA HIS A 13 -11.91 2.35 -32.99
C HIS A 13 -12.43 2.43 -31.54
N TYR A 14 -13.07 1.36 -31.10
CA TYR A 14 -13.53 1.14 -29.74
C TYR A 14 -12.78 -0.05 -29.17
N ARG A 15 -12.34 0.08 -27.93
CA ARG A 15 -11.66 -0.98 -27.21
C ARG A 15 -12.38 -1.32 -25.93
N SER A 16 -12.39 -2.61 -25.61
CA SER A 16 -13.11 -3.15 -24.45
C SER A 16 -12.41 -4.38 -23.92
N TYR A 17 -12.64 -4.68 -22.65
CA TYR A 17 -12.16 -5.86 -21.97
C TYR A 17 -13.30 -6.81 -21.65
N ARG A 18 -13.04 -8.10 -21.81
CA ARG A 18 -13.97 -9.19 -21.49
C ARG A 18 -13.30 -10.21 -20.56
N CYS A 19 -14.07 -10.75 -19.63
CA CYS A 19 -13.62 -11.90 -18.83
C CYS A 19 -13.42 -13.12 -19.75
N ILE A 20 -12.31 -13.85 -19.57
CA ILE A 20 -12.00 -15.05 -20.35
C ILE A 20 -12.99 -16.17 -19.99
N ASN A 21 -13.34 -16.30 -18.71
CA ASN A 21 -14.28 -17.31 -18.20
C ASN A 21 -15.73 -17.13 -18.70
N ARG A 22 -16.03 -16.00 -19.36
CA ARG A 22 -17.33 -15.77 -20.01
C ARG A 22 -17.53 -16.65 -21.25
N TYR A 23 -16.45 -17.13 -21.89
CA TYR A 23 -16.55 -18.12 -22.97
C TYR A 23 -17.05 -19.46 -22.43
N GLU A 24 -16.63 -19.83 -21.22
CA GLU A 24 -17.04 -21.05 -20.52
C GLU A 24 -18.33 -20.90 -19.70
N LYS A 25 -19.03 -19.76 -19.82
CA LYS A 25 -20.23 -19.41 -19.04
C LYS A 25 -20.05 -19.47 -17.51
N LYS A 26 -18.81 -19.41 -17.00
CA LYS A 26 -18.48 -19.37 -15.56
C LYS A 26 -18.46 -17.96 -14.97
N CYS A 27 -18.70 -16.94 -15.81
CA CYS A 27 -18.69 -15.54 -15.42
C CYS A 27 -19.73 -14.79 -16.25
N ASP A 28 -20.57 -14.01 -15.57
CA ASP A 28 -21.64 -13.19 -16.11
C ASP A 28 -21.20 -11.73 -16.37
N MET A 29 -20.02 -11.34 -15.86
CA MET A 29 -19.50 -9.98 -16.00
C MET A 29 -19.55 -9.48 -17.45
N PRO A 30 -20.24 -8.36 -17.72
CA PRO A 30 -20.36 -7.83 -19.08
C PRO A 30 -19.06 -7.20 -19.56
N MET A 31 -19.01 -6.80 -20.84
CA MET A 31 -17.85 -6.11 -21.39
C MET A 31 -17.70 -4.73 -20.74
N ILE A 32 -16.44 -4.34 -20.54
CA ILE A 32 -16.05 -3.06 -19.94
C ILE A 32 -15.30 -2.25 -20.98
N SER A 33 -15.65 -0.98 -21.15
CA SER A 33 -14.96 -0.08 -22.09
C SER A 33 -13.58 0.27 -21.56
N GLU A 34 -12.54 0.22 -22.41
CA GLU A 34 -11.18 0.63 -22.06
C GLU A 34 -11.16 2.09 -21.58
N LYS A 35 -11.90 2.98 -22.27
CA LYS A 35 -12.02 4.39 -21.89
C LYS A 35 -12.63 4.61 -20.51
N ILE A 36 -13.58 3.76 -20.10
CA ILE A 36 -14.19 3.87 -18.76
C ILE A 36 -13.19 3.39 -17.72
N LEU A 37 -12.56 2.24 -17.98
CA LEU A 37 -11.58 1.67 -17.07
C LEU A 37 -10.37 2.59 -16.86
N GLU A 38 -9.85 3.22 -17.91
CA GLU A 38 -8.75 4.19 -17.79
C GLU A 38 -9.12 5.38 -16.90
N LYS A 39 -10.34 5.92 -17.03
CA LYS A 39 -10.78 7.03 -16.19
C LYS A 39 -10.93 6.62 -14.74
N VAL A 40 -11.55 5.47 -14.48
CA VAL A 40 -11.69 4.93 -13.11
C VAL A 40 -10.31 4.65 -12.51
N PHE A 41 -9.36 4.18 -13.32
CA PHE A 41 -7.98 3.96 -12.89
C PHE A 41 -7.30 5.26 -12.47
N VAL A 42 -7.42 6.35 -13.23
CA VAL A 42 -6.87 7.65 -12.83
C VAL A 42 -7.55 8.19 -11.57
N GLN A 43 -8.89 8.11 -11.50
CA GLN A 43 -9.67 8.54 -10.34
C GLN A 43 -9.27 7.81 -9.06
N PHE A 44 -8.98 6.50 -9.14
CA PHE A 44 -8.49 5.72 -8.02
C PHE A 44 -7.21 6.34 -7.40
N PHE A 45 -6.29 6.85 -8.21
CA PHE A 45 -5.08 7.53 -7.72
C PHE A 45 -5.34 8.94 -7.19
N GLU A 46 -6.33 9.66 -7.75
CA GLU A 46 -6.78 10.94 -7.18
C GLU A 46 -7.30 10.76 -5.76
N GLU A 47 -8.12 9.75 -5.53
CA GLU A 47 -8.67 9.44 -4.20
C GLU A 47 -7.57 9.05 -3.20
N ILE A 48 -6.57 8.26 -3.62
CA ILE A 48 -5.40 7.91 -2.79
C ILE A 48 -4.63 9.16 -2.36
N LYS A 49 -4.36 10.08 -3.29
CA LYS A 49 -3.65 11.34 -2.99
C LYS A 49 -4.42 12.21 -1.99
N ILE A 50 -5.75 12.28 -2.13
CA ILE A 50 -6.62 13.04 -1.21
C ILE A 50 -6.58 12.44 0.20
N GLN A 51 -6.63 11.11 0.33
CA GLN A 51 -6.52 10.45 1.64
C GLN A 51 -5.14 10.68 2.30
N ASN A 52 -4.07 10.72 1.50
CA ASN A 52 -2.72 11.00 1.99
C ASN A 52 -2.49 12.47 2.38
N THR A 53 -3.14 13.41 1.69
CA THR A 53 -3.04 14.85 1.98
C THR A 53 -3.96 15.33 3.12
N ALA A 54 -5.05 14.61 3.41
CA ALA A 54 -5.98 14.91 4.51
C ALA A 54 -5.49 14.45 5.91
N THR A 55 -4.37 13.71 6.01
CA THR A 55 -3.85 13.11 7.26
C THR A 55 -2.57 13.74 7.89
N PRO A 56 -2.22 15.04 7.74
CA PRO A 56 -0.89 15.51 8.15
C PRO A 56 -0.71 15.65 9.68
N LYS A 57 -1.77 15.78 10.48
CA LYS A 57 -1.64 16.04 11.93
C LYS A 57 -1.59 14.78 12.81
N LYS A 58 -2.24 13.68 12.43
CA LYS A 58 -2.18 12.40 13.18
C LYS A 58 -0.91 11.61 12.85
N LYS A 59 -0.57 11.47 11.56
CA LYS A 59 0.63 10.75 11.11
C LYS A 59 1.94 11.34 11.64
N LYS A 60 2.08 12.68 11.75
CA LYS A 60 3.29 13.30 12.34
C LYS A 60 3.49 12.95 13.82
N LYS A 61 2.42 12.85 14.60
CA LYS A 61 2.50 12.47 16.03
C LYS A 61 2.87 11.01 16.20
N GLU A 62 2.27 10.13 15.41
CA GLU A 62 2.57 8.69 15.43
C GLU A 62 4.00 8.40 14.96
N VAL A 63 4.48 9.05 13.90
CA VAL A 63 5.88 8.92 13.44
C VAL A 63 6.88 9.44 14.48
N TYR A 64 6.57 10.55 15.15
CA TYR A 64 7.41 11.06 16.23
C TYR A 64 7.42 10.10 17.43
N ARG A 65 6.27 9.55 17.80
CA ARG A 65 6.13 8.57 18.89
C ARG A 65 6.89 7.28 18.60
N VAL A 66 6.79 6.74 17.38
CA VAL A 66 7.57 5.57 16.97
C VAL A 66 9.07 5.86 17.06
N LYS A 67 9.51 7.05 16.63
CA LYS A 67 10.92 7.46 16.75
C LYS A 67 11.39 7.55 18.21
N GLU A 68 10.56 8.08 19.11
CA GLU A 68 10.85 8.08 20.55
C GLU A 68 11.00 6.66 21.10
N LEU A 69 10.04 5.77 20.79
CA LEU A 69 10.06 4.38 21.23
C LEU A 69 11.27 3.61 20.69
N THR A 70 11.70 3.87 19.45
CA THR A 70 12.92 3.26 18.90
C THR A 70 14.19 3.74 19.61
N ASN A 71 14.26 5.01 20.00
CA ASN A 71 15.37 5.53 20.79
C ASN A 71 15.37 4.91 22.20
N GLU A 72 14.20 4.62 22.74
CA GLU A 72 14.05 3.97 24.04
C GLU A 72 14.51 2.51 24.01
N LEU A 73 14.24 1.77 22.93
CA LEU A 73 14.82 0.45 22.69
C LEU A 73 16.34 0.48 22.61
N GLU A 74 16.93 1.50 21.97
CA GLU A 74 18.40 1.65 21.96
C GLU A 74 18.96 1.91 23.38
N ARG A 75 18.25 2.67 24.19
CA ARG A 75 18.63 2.89 25.61
C ARG A 75 18.56 1.58 26.40
N ILE A 76 17.53 0.77 26.21
CA ILE A 76 17.40 -0.57 26.83
C ILE A 76 18.59 -1.45 26.43
N LYS A 77 18.93 -1.51 25.13
CA LYS A 77 20.10 -2.28 24.64
C LYS A 77 21.40 -1.82 25.28
N ASN A 78 21.58 -0.51 25.44
CA ASN A 78 22.76 0.04 26.10
C ASN A 78 22.80 -0.27 27.60
N ARG A 79 21.66 -0.27 28.30
CA ARG A 79 21.59 -0.68 29.72
C ARG A 79 21.88 -2.17 29.89
N ARG A 80 21.33 -3.04 29.05
CA ARG A 80 21.63 -4.48 29.07
C ARG A 80 23.13 -4.75 28.89
N LYS A 81 23.79 -4.05 27.97
CA LYS A 81 25.26 -4.13 27.82
C LYS A 81 25.98 -3.75 29.11
N LYS A 82 25.56 -2.67 29.78
CA LYS A 82 26.15 -2.26 31.07
C LYS A 82 25.93 -3.30 32.16
N TRP A 83 24.77 -3.92 32.24
CA TRP A 83 24.49 -5.01 33.17
C TRP A 83 25.35 -6.25 32.91
N GLN A 84 25.54 -6.62 31.64
CA GLN A 84 26.44 -7.69 31.23
C GLN A 84 27.89 -7.41 31.64
N TYR A 85 28.37 -6.18 31.42
CA TYR A 85 29.71 -5.78 31.86
C TYR A 85 29.84 -5.75 33.39
N ALA A 86 28.84 -5.24 34.12
CA ALA A 86 28.87 -5.21 35.57
C ALA A 86 28.89 -6.62 36.17
N TRP A 87 28.09 -7.53 35.61
CA TRP A 87 28.09 -8.94 35.98
C TRP A 87 29.44 -9.63 35.66
N ALA A 88 29.97 -9.42 34.45
CA ALA A 88 31.26 -10.00 34.04
C ALA A 88 32.47 -9.50 34.86
N ASN A 89 32.36 -8.32 35.47
CA ASN A 89 33.38 -7.77 36.36
C ASN A 89 33.08 -8.05 37.85
N GLU A 90 32.17 -8.98 38.15
CA GLU A 90 31.79 -9.39 39.52
C GLU A 90 31.24 -8.24 40.39
N LEU A 91 30.77 -7.15 39.77
CA LEU A 91 30.18 -5.99 40.44
C LEU A 91 28.69 -6.20 40.78
N MET A 92 28.11 -7.34 40.42
CA MET A 92 26.71 -7.70 40.60
C MET A 92 26.54 -9.21 40.68
N THR A 93 25.63 -9.68 41.53
CA THR A 93 25.34 -11.11 41.67
C THR A 93 24.46 -11.66 40.55
N ASP A 94 24.47 -12.97 40.34
CA ASP A 94 23.64 -13.64 39.33
C ASP A 94 22.14 -13.35 39.52
N ALA A 95 21.67 -13.34 40.76
CA ALA A 95 20.27 -13.07 41.08
C ALA A 95 19.86 -11.63 40.74
N GLU A 96 20.71 -10.65 41.05
CA GLU A 96 20.50 -9.25 40.71
C GLU A 96 20.53 -9.03 39.19
N TYR A 97 21.49 -9.66 38.51
CA TYR A 97 21.58 -9.62 37.05
C TYR A 97 20.31 -10.17 36.39
N MET A 98 19.84 -11.33 36.84
CA MET A 98 18.61 -11.94 36.31
C MET A 98 17.38 -11.06 36.54
N SER A 99 17.26 -10.43 37.72
CA SER A 99 16.17 -9.48 38.00
C SER A 99 16.21 -8.28 37.04
N ARG A 100 17.40 -7.69 36.84
CA ARG A 100 17.58 -6.54 35.94
C ARG A 100 17.31 -6.89 34.48
N ILE A 101 17.77 -8.05 34.02
CA ILE A 101 17.49 -8.50 32.65
C ILE A 101 16.00 -8.76 32.45
N ASN A 102 15.32 -9.34 33.44
CA ASN A 102 13.88 -9.59 33.37
C ASN A 102 13.08 -8.28 33.30
N GLU A 103 13.43 -7.28 34.12
CA GLU A 103 12.85 -5.92 34.05
C GLU A 103 13.03 -5.29 32.65
N GLU A 104 14.24 -5.38 32.09
CA GLU A 104 14.52 -4.82 30.76
C GLU A 104 13.83 -5.61 29.63
N ASN A 105 13.58 -6.91 29.79
CA ASN A 105 12.82 -7.73 28.85
C ASN A 105 11.34 -7.33 28.84
N GLN A 106 10.74 -7.16 30.01
CA GLN A 106 9.35 -6.71 30.14
C GLN A 106 9.14 -5.33 29.49
N MET A 107 10.07 -4.38 29.72
CA MET A 107 10.01 -3.06 29.06
C MET A 107 10.19 -3.14 27.54
N GLU A 108 11.06 -4.02 27.05
CA GLU A 108 11.24 -4.22 25.60
C GLU A 108 9.99 -4.81 24.94
N ASP A 109 9.35 -5.77 25.60
CA ASP A 109 8.12 -6.40 25.12
C ASP A 109 6.97 -5.38 25.06
N GLU A 110 6.79 -4.55 26.10
CA GLU A 110 5.79 -3.48 26.15
C GLU A 110 6.00 -2.45 25.03
N ILE A 111 7.24 -1.98 24.84
CA ILE A 111 7.58 -0.99 23.80
C ILE A 111 7.41 -1.58 22.40
N THR A 112 7.80 -2.84 22.21
CA THR A 112 7.65 -3.54 20.93
C THR A 112 6.18 -3.75 20.61
N LEU A 113 5.35 -4.03 21.61
CA LEU A 113 3.90 -4.14 21.45
C LEU A 113 3.26 -2.77 21.12
N GLU A 114 3.69 -1.68 21.74
CA GLU A 114 3.25 -0.31 21.40
C GLU A 114 3.66 0.07 19.97
N ILE A 115 4.91 -0.21 19.56
CA ILE A 115 5.36 -0.01 18.18
C ILE A 115 4.53 -0.85 17.21
N ASN A 116 4.26 -2.12 17.52
CA ASN A 116 3.46 -3.00 16.67
C ASN A 116 2.01 -2.52 16.56
N GLN A 117 1.42 -1.97 17.61
CA GLN A 117 0.07 -1.38 17.54
C GLN A 117 0.03 -0.10 16.70
N LEU A 118 1.05 0.75 16.83
CA LEU A 118 1.20 1.98 16.02
C LEU A 118 1.51 1.67 14.55
N THR A 119 2.22 0.58 14.28
CA THR A 119 2.67 0.17 12.93
C THR A 119 1.74 -0.83 12.24
N ALA A 120 0.92 -1.59 12.96
CA ALA A 120 -0.10 -2.48 12.38
C ALA A 120 -1.18 -1.70 11.63
N SER A 121 -1.36 -0.42 11.94
CA SER A 121 -2.18 0.52 11.16
C SER A 121 -1.49 1.03 9.89
N SER A 122 -0.21 0.69 9.68
CA SER A 122 0.67 1.26 8.66
C SER A 122 1.60 0.23 7.99
N SER A 123 1.16 -1.02 7.82
CA SER A 123 1.86 -2.10 7.09
C SER A 123 2.23 -1.79 5.63
N ASN A 124 2.04 -0.56 5.17
CA ASN A 124 2.30 -0.08 3.82
C ASN A 124 3.37 1.02 3.77
N SER A 125 4.21 1.28 4.78
CA SER A 125 5.08 2.48 4.73
C SER A 125 6.14 2.47 3.60
N LEU A 126 6.67 1.30 3.23
CA LEU A 126 7.55 1.17 2.05
C LEU A 126 6.76 1.17 0.72
N ASP A 127 5.50 0.78 0.78
CA ASP A 127 4.59 0.77 -0.37
C ASP A 127 4.00 2.16 -0.62
N SER A 128 3.82 2.98 0.42
CA SER A 128 3.16 4.29 0.32
C SER A 128 3.99 5.30 -0.45
N ASP A 129 5.32 5.29 -0.30
CA ASP A 129 6.18 6.21 -1.05
C ASP A 129 6.23 5.85 -2.53
N LYS A 130 6.29 4.55 -2.86
CA LYS A 130 6.19 4.07 -4.24
C LYS A 130 4.83 4.38 -4.85
N ILE A 131 3.75 4.11 -4.11
CA ILE A 131 2.37 4.41 -4.52
C ILE A 131 2.19 5.92 -4.72
N ASN A 132 2.78 6.77 -3.87
CA ASN A 132 2.71 8.23 -4.03
C ASN A 132 3.46 8.71 -5.28
N ILE A 133 4.65 8.18 -5.56
CA ILE A 133 5.41 8.50 -6.77
C ILE A 133 4.63 8.07 -8.02
N ILE A 134 4.12 6.83 -8.02
CA ILE A 134 3.30 6.28 -9.12
C ILE A 134 2.02 7.11 -9.30
N SER A 135 1.33 7.45 -8.21
CA SER A 135 0.12 8.27 -8.22
C SER A 135 0.37 9.65 -8.82
N THR A 136 1.48 10.28 -8.47
CA THR A 136 1.85 11.61 -8.98
C THR A 136 2.19 11.52 -10.47
N TYR A 137 3.00 10.53 -10.85
CA TYR A 137 3.38 10.30 -12.24
C TYR A 137 2.16 10.05 -13.15
N ILE A 138 1.21 9.21 -12.70
CA ILE A 138 -0.04 8.96 -13.42
C ILE A 138 -0.84 10.25 -13.59
N GLN A 139 -1.04 11.03 -12.53
CA GLN A 139 -1.82 12.27 -12.63
C GLN A 139 -1.21 13.29 -13.60
N ASP A 140 0.11 13.41 -13.58
CA ASP A 140 0.80 14.45 -14.37
C ASP A 140 0.95 14.05 -15.85
N ASN A 141 1.04 12.74 -16.16
CA ASN A 141 1.47 12.29 -17.49
C ASN A 141 0.43 11.41 -18.21
N TRP A 142 -0.60 10.89 -17.54
CA TRP A 142 -1.47 9.85 -18.13
C TRP A 142 -2.18 10.26 -19.42
N GLU A 143 -2.64 11.51 -19.51
CA GLU A 143 -3.33 12.01 -20.71
C GLU A 143 -2.38 12.22 -21.90
N GLU A 144 -1.09 12.42 -21.64
CA GLU A 144 -0.07 12.64 -22.68
C GLU A 144 0.53 11.32 -23.20
N MET A 145 0.39 10.23 -22.45
CA MET A 145 0.91 8.92 -22.82
C MET A 145 0.14 8.28 -23.99
N SER A 146 0.88 7.77 -24.96
CA SER A 146 0.35 6.90 -26.01
C SER A 146 -0.17 5.58 -25.43
N THR A 147 -1.01 4.86 -26.19
CA THR A 147 -1.57 3.61 -25.66
C THR A 147 -0.51 2.52 -25.41
N ILE A 148 0.60 2.56 -26.14
CA ILE A 148 1.70 1.60 -25.93
C ILE A 148 2.39 1.92 -24.60
N GLU A 149 2.68 3.19 -24.34
CA GLU A 149 3.29 3.64 -23.09
C GLU A 149 2.41 3.33 -21.89
N LYS A 150 1.10 3.62 -21.95
CA LYS A 150 0.15 3.26 -20.89
C LYS A 150 0.17 1.77 -20.57
N LYS A 151 0.17 0.93 -21.61
CA LYS A 151 0.23 -0.53 -21.47
C LYS A 151 1.53 -0.98 -20.82
N THR A 152 2.67 -0.50 -21.32
CA THR A 152 4.00 -0.84 -20.78
C THR A 152 4.12 -0.41 -19.33
N PHE A 153 3.65 0.79 -19.00
CA PHE A 153 3.64 1.30 -17.64
C PHE A 153 2.85 0.40 -16.69
N ILE A 154 1.59 0.07 -17.02
CA ILE A 154 0.77 -0.84 -16.21
C ILE A 154 1.47 -2.20 -16.06
N GLN A 155 2.01 -2.76 -17.14
CA GLN A 155 2.67 -4.08 -17.11
C GLN A 155 3.91 -4.12 -16.20
N ASN A 156 4.61 -2.99 -16.06
CA ASN A 156 5.81 -2.89 -15.24
C ASN A 156 5.51 -2.53 -13.78
N THR A 157 4.41 -1.81 -13.52
CA THR A 157 4.10 -1.27 -12.19
C THR A 157 3.05 -2.08 -11.44
N VAL A 158 2.10 -2.67 -12.15
CA VAL A 158 0.93 -3.33 -11.56
C VAL A 158 1.04 -4.84 -11.72
N ASP A 159 0.87 -5.55 -10.61
CA ASP A 159 0.81 -7.01 -10.56
C ASP A 159 -0.61 -7.49 -10.87
N ARG A 160 -1.61 -6.92 -10.19
CA ARG A 160 -3.01 -7.35 -10.32
C ARG A 160 -3.99 -6.20 -10.14
N ILE A 161 -5.04 -6.20 -10.97
CA ILE A 161 -6.21 -5.32 -10.84
C ILE A 161 -7.45 -6.20 -10.70
N VAL A 162 -8.21 -6.02 -9.63
CA VAL A 162 -9.52 -6.64 -9.42
C VAL A 162 -10.58 -5.57 -9.65
N ILE A 163 -11.47 -5.84 -10.58
CA ILE A 163 -12.55 -4.91 -10.97
C ILE A 163 -13.90 -5.56 -10.78
N GLU A 164 -14.86 -4.75 -10.40
CA GLU A 164 -16.27 -5.13 -10.30
C GLU A 164 -17.13 -4.15 -11.08
N LYS A 165 -18.24 -4.66 -11.62
CA LYS A 165 -19.22 -3.81 -12.28
C LYS A 165 -20.44 -3.64 -11.39
N VAL A 166 -20.66 -2.41 -10.94
CA VAL A 166 -21.75 -2.05 -10.04
C VAL A 166 -22.88 -1.35 -10.79
N GLU A 167 -24.08 -1.39 -10.22
CA GLU A 167 -25.20 -0.64 -10.74
C GLU A 167 -25.08 0.84 -10.34
N ALA A 168 -24.95 1.71 -11.34
CA ALA A 168 -24.88 3.14 -11.13
C ALA A 168 -25.57 3.94 -12.23
N LYS A 169 -26.02 5.15 -11.86
CA LYS A 169 -26.71 6.07 -12.77
C LYS A 169 -25.78 6.54 -13.90
N LYS A 170 -24.54 6.93 -13.57
CA LYS A 170 -23.54 7.36 -14.56
C LYS A 170 -22.75 6.16 -15.07
N LEU A 171 -22.32 6.23 -16.33
CA LEU A 171 -21.55 5.15 -16.96
C LEU A 171 -20.17 4.92 -16.32
N ILE A 172 -19.56 5.97 -15.77
CA ILE A 172 -18.23 5.92 -15.18
C ILE A 172 -18.24 5.21 -13.82
N ASP A 173 -19.27 5.49 -13.02
CA ASP A 173 -19.51 4.91 -11.70
C ASP A 173 -19.93 3.43 -11.76
N ARG A 174 -20.15 2.88 -12.96
CA ARG A 174 -20.53 1.46 -13.14
C ARG A 174 -19.35 0.52 -13.00
N VAL A 175 -18.12 1.01 -12.90
CA VAL A 175 -16.92 0.18 -12.76
C VAL A 175 -16.18 0.64 -11.53
N GLU A 176 -15.86 -0.30 -10.65
CA GLU A 176 -15.13 -0.06 -9.42
C GLU A 176 -13.86 -0.93 -9.40
N ILE A 177 -12.74 -0.35 -8.98
CA ILE A 177 -11.51 -1.09 -8.72
C ILE A 177 -11.54 -1.51 -7.25
N LYS A 178 -11.72 -2.80 -6.99
CA LYS A 178 -11.76 -3.36 -5.62
C LYS A 178 -10.37 -3.54 -5.03
N GLU A 179 -9.41 -3.92 -5.86
CA GLU A 179 -8.05 -4.18 -5.42
C GLU A 179 -7.07 -3.80 -6.53
N LEU A 180 -6.02 -3.08 -6.16
CA LEU A 180 -4.89 -2.78 -7.01
C LEU A 180 -3.60 -3.20 -6.28
N LYS A 181 -2.92 -4.21 -6.83
CA LYS A 181 -1.68 -4.73 -6.29
C LYS A 181 -0.51 -4.32 -7.18
N PHE A 182 0.49 -3.66 -6.61
CA PHE A 182 1.72 -3.27 -7.29
C PHE A 182 2.76 -4.41 -7.27
N ARG A 183 3.74 -4.32 -8.18
CA ARG A 183 4.87 -5.26 -8.26
C ARG A 183 5.98 -4.89 -7.29
#